data_AF-A0A0L1MC11-F1
#
_entry.id   AF-A0A0L1MC11-F1
#
_cell.length_a   1.000
_cell.length_b   1.000
_cell.length_c   1.000
_cell.angle_alpha   90.00
_cell.angle_beta   90.00
_cell.angle_gamma   90.00
#
_symmetry.space_group_name_H-M   'P 1'
#
loop_
_entity.id
_entity.type
_entity.pdbx_description
1 polymer ?
#
loop_
_entity_poly.entity_id
_entity_poly.type
_entity_poly.pdbx_seq_one_letter_code
_entity_poly.pdbx_strand_id
1 'polypeptide(L)'
;MAWIYLIIAGLLEIVWAIGLKYSHGFTELTPTIITIVTIVISFYFFSNALKKIAVGTAYAVFTGIGAAGTAILGMTVLDEGANIGKILFLGLMIFGIIGLKLISTEETEREES
;
A
#
# COMPACT_ATOMS: atom_id res chain seq x y z
N MET A 1 6.41 15.30 -6.79
CA MET A 1 7.35 14.15 -6.87
C MET A 1 7.12 13.10 -5.77
N ALA A 2 7.09 13.47 -4.48
CA ALA A 2 6.94 12.50 -3.37
C ALA A 2 5.69 11.60 -3.46
N TRP A 3 4.56 12.13 -3.91
CA TRP A 3 3.32 11.35 -4.14
C TRP A 3 3.48 10.24 -5.19
N ILE A 4 4.31 10.45 -6.22
CA ILE A 4 4.57 9.41 -7.23
C ILE A 4 5.36 8.26 -6.59
N TYR A 5 6.36 8.57 -5.77
CA TYR A 5 7.09 7.55 -5.01
C TYR A 5 6.17 6.78 -4.06
N LEU A 6 5.20 7.45 -3.44
CA LEU A 6 4.22 6.81 -2.58
C LEU A 6 3.31 5.83 -3.35
N ILE A 7 2.85 6.23 -4.54
CA ILE A 7 2.05 5.36 -5.41
C ILE A 7 2.88 4.16 -5.87
N ILE A 8 4.12 4.38 -6.32
CA ILE A 8 5.03 3.29 -6.73
C ILE A 8 5.29 2.34 -5.55
N ALA A 9 5.55 2.88 -4.36
CA ALA A 9 5.75 2.09 -3.15
C ALA A 9 4.54 1.21 -2.85
N GLY A 10 3.32 1.78 -2.91
CA GLY A 10 2.06 1.05 -2.69
C GLY A 10 1.72 0.04 -3.78
N LEU A 11 2.16 0.23 -5.03
CA LEU A 11 2.02 -0.78 -6.08
C LEU A 11 2.97 -1.96 -5.86
N LEU A 12 4.22 -1.68 -5.47
CA LEU A 12 5.21 -2.71 -5.13
C LEU A 12 4.78 -3.49 -3.89
N GLU A 13 4.27 -2.79 -2.87
CA GLU A 13 3.12 -3.17 -2.05
C GLU A 13 2.50 -4.55 -2.32
N ILE A 14 1.59 -4.48 -3.28
CA ILE A 14 0.71 -5.52 -3.75
C ILE A 14 1.53 -6.71 -4.29
N VAL A 15 2.62 -6.43 -5.02
CA VAL A 15 3.45 -7.45 -5.66
C VAL A 15 4.14 -8.31 -4.59
N TRP A 16 4.75 -7.70 -3.57
CA TRP A 16 5.40 -8.49 -2.53
C TRP A 16 4.40 -9.15 -1.58
N ALA A 17 3.23 -8.54 -1.33
CA ALA A 17 2.16 -9.13 -0.52
C ALA A 17 1.63 -10.43 -1.16
N ILE A 18 1.42 -10.43 -2.48
CA ILE A 18 1.03 -11.63 -3.23
C ILE A 18 2.20 -12.62 -3.28
N GLY A 19 3.42 -12.14 -3.52
CA GLY A 19 4.61 -12.99 -3.53
C GLY A 19 4.82 -13.74 -2.20
N LEU A 20 4.49 -13.13 -1.05
CA LEU A 20 4.51 -13.80 0.25
C LEU A 20 3.57 -15.01 0.28
N LYS A 21 2.37 -14.89 -0.31
CA LYS A 21 1.44 -16.02 -0.41
C LYS A 21 2.00 -17.16 -1.27
N TYR A 22 2.64 -16.83 -2.40
CA TYR A 22 3.29 -17.82 -3.27
C TYR A 22 4.61 -18.39 -2.70
N SER A 23 5.24 -17.72 -1.75
CA SER A 23 6.47 -18.20 -1.10
C SER A 23 6.26 -19.45 -0.24
N HIS A 24 5.01 -19.80 0.08
CA HIS A 24 4.65 -20.91 0.97
C HIS A 24 5.46 -20.88 2.28
N GLY A 25 5.54 -19.71 2.91
CA GLY A 25 6.35 -19.51 4.12
C GLY A 25 7.86 -19.53 3.86
N PHE A 26 8.29 -18.91 2.76
CA PHE A 26 9.69 -18.84 2.33
C PHE A 26 10.34 -20.17 1.94
N THR A 27 9.54 -21.19 1.64
CA THR A 27 10.04 -22.50 1.20
C THR A 27 10.33 -22.51 -0.31
N GLU A 28 9.59 -21.72 -1.09
CA GLU A 28 9.77 -21.58 -2.53
C GLU A 28 10.77 -20.45 -2.86
N LEU A 29 11.89 -20.81 -3.48
CA LEU A 29 13.05 -19.91 -3.63
C LEU A 29 12.75 -18.71 -4.56
N THR A 30 12.13 -18.98 -5.70
CA THR A 30 11.83 -17.97 -6.73
C THR A 30 10.89 -16.87 -6.22
N PRO A 31 9.68 -17.17 -5.71
CA PRO A 31 8.79 -16.15 -5.16
C PRO A 31 9.40 -15.45 -3.93
N THR A 32 10.18 -16.15 -3.11
CA THR A 32 10.89 -15.54 -1.97
C THR A 32 11.85 -14.44 -2.40
N ILE A 33 12.70 -14.69 -3.40
CA ILE A 33 13.66 -13.70 -3.90
C ILE A 33 12.91 -12.49 -4.48
N ILE A 34 11.87 -12.72 -5.29
CA ILE A 34 11.06 -11.66 -5.88
C ILE A 34 10.42 -10.80 -4.77
N THR A 35 9.83 -11.43 -3.76
CA THR A 35 9.25 -10.74 -2.60
C THR A 35 10.27 -9.87 -1.89
N ILE A 36 11.44 -10.41 -1.54
CA ILE A 36 12.47 -9.67 -0.80
C ILE A 36 12.96 -8.46 -1.61
N VAL A 37 13.28 -8.65 -2.89
CA VAL A 37 13.72 -7.57 -3.78
C VAL A 37 12.65 -6.48 -3.86
N THR A 38 11.39 -6.88 -4.05
CA THR A 38 10.26 -5.95 -4.18
C THR A 38 10.00 -5.20 -2.87
N ILE A 39 10.15 -5.83 -1.70
CA ILE A 39 10.09 -5.18 -0.39
C ILE A 39 11.15 -4.08 -0.29
N VAL A 40 12.41 -4.39 -0.62
CA VAL A 40 13.51 -3.42 -0.52
C VAL A 40 13.24 -2.21 -1.42
N ILE A 41 12.81 -2.44 -2.66
CA ILE A 41 12.50 -1.37 -3.61
C ILE A 41 11.28 -0.56 -3.14
N SER A 42 10.23 -1.22 -2.63
CA SER A 42 9.02 -0.58 -2.10
C SER A 42 9.38 0.37 -0.95
N PHE A 43 10.16 -0.11 0.03
CA PHE A 43 10.59 0.71 1.16
C PHE A 43 11.55 1.83 0.78
N TYR A 44 12.38 1.66 -0.25
CA TYR A 44 13.22 2.73 -0.78
C TYR A 44 12.36 3.91 -1.30
N PHE A 45 11.32 3.62 -2.08
CA PHE A 45 10.39 4.65 -2.55
C PHE A 45 9.55 5.24 -1.43
N PHE A 46 9.08 4.40 -0.50
CA PHE A 46 8.32 4.86 0.66
C PHE A 46 9.15 5.83 1.52
N SER A 47 10.39 5.46 1.84
CA SER A 47 11.34 6.31 2.58
C SER A 47 11.57 7.66 1.88
N ASN A 48 11.68 7.68 0.55
CA ASN A 48 11.81 8.92 -0.20
C ASN A 48 10.53 9.79 -0.19
N ALA A 49 9.34 9.18 -0.09
CA ALA A 49 8.09 9.91 0.08
C ALA A 49 7.99 10.56 1.48
N LEU A 50 8.44 9.85 2.52
CA LEU A 50 8.46 10.33 3.91
C LEU A 50 9.32 11.58 4.12
N LYS A 51 10.27 11.87 3.23
CA LYS A 51 11.08 13.11 3.30
C LYS A 51 10.26 14.38 3.07
N LYS A 52 9.04 14.28 2.52
CA LYS A 52 8.20 15.42 2.16
C LYS A 52 6.73 15.27 2.56
N ILE A 53 6.34 14.13 3.12
CA ILE A 53 4.95 13.84 3.50
C ILE A 53 4.98 13.37 4.95
N ALA A 54 4.07 13.89 5.78
CA ALA A 54 3.90 13.44 7.15
C ALA A 54 3.73 11.92 7.21
N VAL A 55 4.42 11.30 8.18
CA VAL A 55 4.48 9.83 8.30
C VAL A 55 3.08 9.20 8.40
N GLY A 56 2.16 9.82 9.14
CA GLY A 56 0.79 9.35 9.27
C GLY A 56 0.05 9.28 7.94
N THR A 57 0.10 10.35 7.14
CA THR A 57 -0.53 10.40 5.81
C THR A 57 0.13 9.43 4.84
N ALA A 58 1.46 9.42 4.81
CA ALA A 58 2.20 8.55 3.91
C ALA A 58 1.89 7.07 4.20
N TYR A 59 1.91 6.66 5.47
CA TYR A 59 1.62 5.28 5.86
C TYR A 59 0.16 4.90 5.60
N ALA A 60 -0.80 5.80 5.87
CA ALA A 60 -2.20 5.55 5.57
C ALA A 60 -2.45 5.33 4.07
N VAL A 61 -1.83 6.14 3.21
CA VAL A 61 -1.99 6.00 1.76
C VAL A 61 -1.23 4.77 1.23
N PHE A 62 -0.02 4.50 1.73
CA PHE A 62 0.77 3.31 1.38
C PHE A 62 -0.03 2.03 1.66
N THR A 63 -0.38 1.82 2.94
CA THR A 63 -1.15 0.64 3.37
C THR A 63 -2.53 0.57 2.71
N GLY A 64 -3.15 1.71 2.42
CA GLY A 64 -4.39 1.80 1.67
C GLY A 64 -4.31 1.23 0.26
N ILE A 65 -3.30 1.64 -0.50
CA ILE A 65 -3.06 1.14 -1.86
C ILE A 65 -2.73 -0.36 -1.80
N GLY A 66 -1.85 -0.76 -0.88
CA GLY A 66 -1.46 -2.14 -0.67
C GLY A 66 -2.65 -3.04 -0.34
N ALA A 67 -3.45 -2.66 0.65
CA ALA A 67 -4.62 -3.42 1.09
C ALA A 67 -5.70 -3.50 0.01
N ALA A 68 -6.04 -2.38 -0.63
CA ALA A 68 -7.05 -2.36 -1.69
C ALA A 68 -6.62 -3.20 -2.90
N GLY A 69 -5.38 -3.00 -3.38
CA GLY A 69 -4.86 -3.73 -4.52
C GLY A 69 -4.68 -5.23 -4.26
N THR A 70 -4.21 -5.60 -3.06
CA THR A 70 -4.07 -7.00 -2.66
C THR A 70 -5.43 -7.66 -2.50
N ALA A 71 -6.43 -6.97 -1.95
CA ALA A 71 -7.79 -7.50 -1.86
C ALA A 71 -8.42 -7.71 -3.25
N ILE A 72 -8.24 -6.76 -4.17
CA ILE A 72 -8.74 -6.87 -5.55
C ILE A 72 -8.08 -8.05 -6.27
N LEU A 73 -6.75 -8.15 -6.22
CA LEU A 73 -6.03 -9.28 -6.84
C LEU A 73 -6.29 -10.61 -6.13
N GLY A 74 -6.56 -10.58 -4.82
CA GLY A 74 -7.05 -11.74 -4.07
C GLY A 74 -8.36 -12.27 -4.66
N MET A 75 -9.30 -11.37 -4.95
CA MET A 75 -10.58 -11.74 -5.53
C MET A 75 -10.49 -12.17 -7.00
N THR A 76 -9.59 -11.59 -7.79
CA THR A 76 -9.52 -11.85 -9.24
C THR A 76 -8.51 -12.92 -9.65
N VAL A 77 -7.34 -12.96 -9.01
CA VAL A 77 -6.21 -13.85 -9.38
C VAL A 77 -6.15 -15.07 -8.48
N LEU A 78 -6.45 -14.91 -7.18
CA LEU A 78 -6.38 -15.99 -6.19
C LEU A 78 -7.75 -16.67 -5.96
N ASP A 79 -8.78 -16.27 -6.71
CA ASP A 79 -10.17 -16.76 -6.62
C ASP A 79 -10.71 -16.74 -5.17
N GLU A 80 -10.24 -15.78 -4.38
CA GLU A 80 -10.75 -15.60 -3.02
C GLU A 80 -12.17 -15.06 -3.09
N GLY A 81 -13.12 -15.76 -2.47
CA GLY A 81 -14.53 -15.36 -2.48
C GLY A 81 -14.74 -13.88 -2.12
N ALA A 82 -15.35 -13.15 -3.05
CA ALA A 82 -15.74 -11.76 -2.87
C ALA A 82 -16.96 -11.70 -1.93
N ASN A 83 -16.71 -11.42 -0.65
CA ASN A 83 -17.76 -11.22 0.34
C ASN A 83 -18.18 -9.74 0.35
N ILE A 84 -19.49 -9.48 0.37
CA ILE A 84 -20.08 -8.13 0.51
C ILE A 84 -19.48 -7.39 1.73
N GLY A 85 -19.26 -8.10 2.84
CA GLY A 85 -18.59 -7.54 4.01
C GLY A 85 -17.16 -7.09 3.74
N LYS A 86 -16.36 -7.87 2.99
CA LYS A 86 -15.00 -7.48 2.60
C LYS A 86 -15.03 -6.17 1.80
N ILE A 87 -15.92 -6.06 0.82
CA ILE A 87 -16.05 -4.88 -0.04
C ILE A 87 -16.46 -3.64 0.78
N LEU A 88 -17.43 -3.79 1.69
CA LEU A 88 -17.90 -2.71 2.55
C LEU A 88 -16.79 -2.17 3.46
N PHE A 89 -16.04 -3.04 4.14
CA PHE A 89 -14.95 -2.62 5.00
C PHE A 89 -13.76 -2.06 4.22
N LEU A 90 -13.50 -2.56 3.00
CA LEU A 90 -12.51 -1.97 2.10
C LEU A 90 -12.90 -0.53 1.73
N GLY A 91 -14.19 -0.29 1.44
CA GLY A 91 -14.73 1.04 1.17
C GLY A 91 -14.57 2.00 2.35
N LEU A 92 -14.88 1.55 3.57
CA LEU A 92 -14.69 2.34 4.80
C LEU A 92 -13.22 2.69 5.04
N MET A 93 -12.30 1.76 4.79
CA MET A 93 -10.86 1.99 4.88
C MET A 93 -10.42 3.08 3.91
N ILE A 94 -10.80 2.96 2.64
CA ILE A 94 -10.48 3.96 1.60
C ILE A 94 -11.03 5.34 1.98
N PHE A 95 -12.26 5.38 2.49
CA PHE A 95 -12.87 6.63 2.96
C PHE A 95 -12.07 7.28 4.10
N GLY A 96 -11.62 6.50 5.09
CA GLY A 96 -10.77 6.98 6.17
C GLY A 96 -9.42 7.53 5.69
N ILE A 97 -8.81 6.89 4.69
CA ILE A 97 -7.54 7.34 4.09
C ILE A 97 -7.72 8.67 3.35
N ILE A 98 -8.82 8.83 2.62
CA ILE A 98 -9.14 10.10 1.94
C ILE A 98 -9.34 11.21 2.99
N GLY A 99 -10.07 10.93 4.07
CA GLY A 99 -10.24 11.88 5.18
C GLY A 99 -8.92 12.33 5.79
N LEU A 100 -8.03 11.38 6.11
CA LEU A 100 -6.69 11.69 6.62
C LEU A 100 -5.86 12.54 5.65
N LYS A 101 -5.93 12.23 4.35
CA LYS A 101 -5.22 13.01 3.31
C LYS A 101 -5.69 14.46 3.28
N LEU A 102 -7.00 14.70 3.34
CA LEU A 102 -7.56 16.05 3.32
C LEU A 102 -7.08 16.88 4.52
N ILE A 103 -7.16 16.32 5.73
CA ILE A 103 -6.73 17.01 6.96
C ILE A 103 -5.23 17.33 6.93
N SER A 104 -4.40 16.38 6.49
CA SER A 104 -2.95 16.60 6.43
C SER A 104 -2.51 17.63 5.38
N THR A 105 -3.34 17.85 4.35
CA THR A 105 -3.08 18.90 3.35
C THR A 105 -3.26 20.29 3.98
N GLU A 106 -4.27 20.46 4.84
CA GLU A 106 -4.49 21.71 5.60
C GLU A 106 -3.34 22.00 6.58
N GLU A 107 -2.79 20.97 7.24
CA GLU A 107 -1.64 21.11 8.16
C GLU A 107 -0.38 21.60 7.43
N THR A 108 -0.13 21.08 6.22
CA THR A 108 1.04 21.47 5.41
C THR A 108 0.92 22.91 4.90
N GLU A 109 -0.27 23.34 4.46
CA GLU A 109 -0.51 24.72 4.01
C GLU A 109 -0.41 25.75 5.15
N ARG A 110 -0.76 25.35 6.39
CA ARG A 110 -0.70 26.20 7.58
C ARG A 110 0.73 26.41 8.10
N GLU A 111 1.63 25.46 7.90
CA GLU A 111 3.05 25.62 8.24
C GLU A 111 3.82 26.47 7.22
N GLU A 112 3.34 26.55 5.97
CA GLU A 112 3.97 27.36 4.90
C GLU A 112 3.48 28.82 4.83
N SER A 113 2.49 29.23 5.65
CA SER A 113 1.91 30.59 5.69
C SER A 113 2.34 31.42 6.91
#